data_AF-A0A3D1WMH9-F1
#
_entry.id   AF-A0A3D1WMH9-F1
#
_cell.length_a   1.000
_cell.length_b   1.000
_cell.length_c   1.000
_cell.angle_alpha   90.00
_cell.angle_beta   90.00
_cell.angle_gamma   90.00
#
_symmetry.space_group_name_H-M   'P 1'
#
loop_
_entity.id
_entity.type
_entity.pdbx_description
1 polymer ?
#
loop_
_entity_poly.entity_id
_entity_poly.type
_entity_poly.pdbx_seq_one_letter_code
_entity_poly.pdbx_strand_id
1 'polypeptide(L)'
;MNRIRIEQIPKAGYVIVQLKSTLLFEPYTVENGKLLFQGSEHLEEEPLKECHFFNRDREYRLIARESRGDFIERVLTAEEEQYMDPDLVYEQETLVKREYASREDLPEKLLVMNRYGYTENDTLALRDYRISCP
;
A
#
# COMPACT_ATOMS: atom_id res chain seq x y z
N MET A 1 6.20 15.16 -12.66
CA MET A 1 5.49 14.07 -11.95
C MET A 1 5.19 12.96 -12.96
N ASN A 2 5.96 11.87 -12.94
CA ASN A 2 5.59 10.67 -13.70
C ASN A 2 4.24 10.17 -13.19
N ARG A 3 3.30 9.97 -14.11
CA ARG A 3 1.88 9.71 -13.83
C ARG A 3 1.71 8.40 -13.06
N ILE A 4 1.11 8.49 -11.88
CA ILE A 4 0.47 7.36 -11.22
C ILE A 4 -0.41 6.63 -12.25
N ARG A 5 -0.25 5.31 -12.37
CA ARG A 5 -1.08 4.47 -13.26
C ARG A 5 -2.42 4.18 -12.60
N ILE A 6 -3.35 5.11 -12.75
CA ILE A 6 -4.69 5.06 -12.14
C ILE A 6 -5.44 3.77 -12.54
N GLU A 7 -5.16 3.20 -13.71
CA GLU A 7 -5.71 1.93 -14.17
C GLU A 7 -5.26 0.71 -13.35
N GLN A 8 -4.13 0.82 -12.63
CA GLN A 8 -3.60 -0.24 -11.77
C GLN A 8 -4.07 -0.14 -10.32
N ILE A 9 -4.63 1.01 -9.93
CA ILE A 9 -5.14 1.27 -8.59
C ILE A 9 -6.51 0.59 -8.41
N PRO A 10 -6.78 -0.05 -7.26
CA PRO A 10 -8.13 -0.52 -6.95
C PRO A 10 -9.19 0.59 -7.07
N LYS A 11 -10.43 0.26 -7.47
CA LYS A 11 -11.43 1.33 -7.74
C LYS A 11 -11.85 2.11 -6.51
N ALA A 12 -11.75 1.50 -5.34
CA ALA A 12 -11.97 2.13 -4.05
C ALA A 12 -11.20 1.35 -3.00
N GLY A 13 -10.89 2.00 -1.89
CA GLY A 13 -10.18 1.42 -0.77
C GLY A 13 -9.54 2.51 0.06
N TYR A 14 -8.33 2.24 0.53
CA TYR A 14 -7.57 3.18 1.34
C TYR A 14 -6.18 3.38 0.77
N VAL A 15 -5.64 4.57 1.03
CA VAL A 15 -4.28 4.93 0.69
C VAL A 15 -3.48 5.13 1.96
N ILE A 16 -2.25 4.63 1.98
CA ILE A 16 -1.21 5.11 2.88
C ILE A 16 -0.21 5.90 2.04
N VAL A 17 0.02 7.16 2.40
CA VAL A 17 0.98 8.03 1.74
C VAL A 17 2.06 8.41 2.72
N GLN A 18 3.28 7.92 2.49
CA GLN A 18 4.48 8.37 3.17
C GLN A 18 5.07 9.55 2.40
N LEU A 19 5.00 10.71 3.03
CA LEU A 19 5.72 11.91 2.62
C LEU A 19 7.03 12.01 3.39
N LYS A 20 7.83 13.04 3.10
CA LYS A 20 9.11 13.25 3.79
C LYS A 20 8.93 13.53 5.28
N SER A 21 7.92 14.32 5.67
CA SER A 21 7.71 14.72 7.06
C SER A 21 6.53 14.02 7.75
N THR A 22 5.62 13.42 6.97
CA THR A 22 4.36 12.89 7.50
C THR A 22 3.93 11.58 6.84
N LEU A 23 2.98 10.90 7.47
CA LEU A 23 2.27 9.73 6.95
C LEU A 23 0.76 10.04 6.99
N LEU A 24 0.07 9.77 5.89
CA LEU A 24 -1.38 9.93 5.75
C LEU A 24 -2.04 8.57 5.49
N PHE A 25 -3.16 8.32 6.16
CA PHE A 25 -4.04 7.17 5.92
C PHE A 25 -5.47 7.65 5.65
N GLU A 26 -5.99 7.32 4.48
CA GLU A 26 -7.22 7.95 3.97
C GLU A 26 -8.01 7.06 3.00
N PRO A 27 -9.36 7.11 3.00
CA PRO A 27 -10.14 6.42 1.98
C PRO A 27 -10.11 7.19 0.66
N TYR A 28 -10.13 6.44 -0.44
CA TYR A 28 -10.18 7.01 -1.77
C TYR A 28 -11.16 6.27 -2.68
N THR A 29 -11.59 6.95 -3.73
CA THR A 29 -12.30 6.35 -4.87
C THR A 29 -11.66 6.78 -6.20
N VAL A 30 -11.78 5.93 -7.21
CA VAL A 30 -11.39 6.24 -8.59
C VAL A 30 -12.64 6.43 -9.43
N GLU A 31 -12.90 7.67 -9.81
CA GLU A 31 -14.05 8.05 -10.63
C GLU A 31 -13.59 8.73 -11.92
N ASN A 32 -14.07 8.26 -13.07
CA ASN A 32 -13.72 8.82 -14.39
C ASN A 32 -12.20 8.99 -14.61
N GLY A 33 -11.40 8.05 -14.10
CA GLY A 33 -9.94 8.09 -14.21
C GLY A 33 -9.26 9.13 -13.32
N LYS A 34 -9.93 9.60 -12.26
CA LYS A 34 -9.39 10.54 -11.27
C LYS A 34 -9.44 9.92 -9.87
N LEU A 35 -8.40 10.17 -9.08
CA LEU A 35 -8.38 9.84 -7.66
C LEU A 35 -9.10 10.92 -6.87
N LEU A 36 -10.05 10.51 -6.04
CA LEU A 36 -10.79 11.37 -5.14
C LEU A 36 -10.50 10.91 -3.71
N PHE A 37 -9.91 11.82 -2.92
CA PHE A 37 -9.64 11.63 -1.50
C PHE A 37 -10.80 12.22 -0.69
N GLN A 38 -11.18 11.55 0.40
CA GLN A 38 -12.43 11.86 1.12
C GLN A 38 -12.26 12.73 2.39
N GLY A 39 -11.02 13.05 2.79
CA GLY A 39 -10.67 13.64 4.09
C GLY A 39 -9.55 14.68 4.08
N SER A 40 -8.70 14.79 3.04
CA SER A 40 -7.55 15.71 3.03
C SER A 40 -7.36 16.48 1.72
N GLU A 41 -7.14 17.80 1.81
CA GLU A 41 -6.56 18.63 0.73
C GLU A 41 -5.01 18.56 0.71
N HIS A 42 -4.39 17.75 1.57
CA HIS A 42 -2.97 17.87 1.96
C HIS A 42 -1.95 17.04 1.15
N LEU A 43 -2.28 16.62 -0.07
CA LEU A 43 -1.32 15.89 -0.91
C LEU A 43 -0.38 16.79 -1.72
N GLU A 44 -0.53 18.10 -1.58
CA GLU A 44 0.23 19.07 -2.36
C GLU A 44 1.25 19.73 -1.44
N GLU A 45 2.53 19.38 -1.61
CA GLU A 45 3.73 20.23 -1.46
C GLU A 45 4.99 19.45 -1.01
N GLU A 46 4.87 18.23 -0.49
CA GLU A 46 6.03 17.45 -0.06
C GLU A 46 6.48 16.36 -1.04
N PRO A 47 7.80 16.04 -1.09
CA PRO A 47 8.29 14.91 -1.86
C PRO A 47 7.69 13.59 -1.38
N LEU A 48 7.05 12.87 -2.30
CA LEU A 48 6.55 11.52 -2.07
C LEU A 48 7.69 10.53 -1.83
N LYS A 49 7.62 9.77 -0.75
CA LYS A 49 8.50 8.62 -0.49
C LYS A 49 7.86 7.33 -0.96
N GLU A 50 6.62 7.09 -0.56
CA GLU A 50 5.91 5.84 -0.87
C GLU A 50 4.40 6.04 -0.82
N CYS A 51 3.66 5.44 -1.75
CA CYS A 51 2.21 5.33 -1.70
C CYS A 51 1.80 3.86 -1.77
N HIS A 52 0.81 3.48 -0.99
CA HIS A 52 0.12 2.21 -1.06
C HIS A 52 -1.36 2.47 -1.27
N PHE A 53 -1.89 2.15 -2.45
CA PHE A 53 -3.33 2.16 -2.72
C PHE A 53 -3.83 0.73 -2.64
N PHE A 54 -4.67 0.42 -1.66
CA PHE A 54 -5.06 -0.95 -1.39
C PHE A 54 -6.54 -1.10 -1.05
N ASN A 55 -7.02 -2.30 -1.27
CA ASN A 55 -8.27 -2.80 -0.71
C ASN A 55 -8.03 -4.24 -0.23
N ARG A 56 -9.11 -4.98 0.02
CA ARG A 56 -9.02 -6.37 0.48
C ARG A 56 -8.19 -7.28 -0.46
N ASP A 57 -8.28 -7.07 -1.77
CA ASP A 57 -7.84 -8.06 -2.75
C ASP A 57 -6.60 -7.61 -3.54
N ARG A 58 -6.26 -6.31 -3.49
CA ARG A 58 -5.23 -5.73 -4.34
C ARG A 58 -4.56 -4.54 -3.69
N GLU A 59 -3.25 -4.43 -3.91
CA GLU A 59 -2.44 -3.28 -3.59
C GLU A 59 -1.69 -2.81 -4.85
N TYR A 60 -1.70 -1.50 -5.09
CA TYR A 60 -0.77 -0.81 -5.98
C TYR A 60 0.16 0.04 -5.13
N ARG A 61 1.46 -0.22 -5.24
CA ARG A 61 2.51 0.47 -4.48
C ARG A 61 3.40 1.26 -5.42
N LEU A 62 3.70 2.49 -5.02
CA LEU A 62 4.61 3.38 -5.71
C LEU A 62 5.70 3.83 -4.75
N ILE A 63 6.95 3.45 -4.99
CA ILE A 63 8.09 3.70 -4.10
C ILE A 63 9.09 4.62 -4.79
N ALA A 64 9.43 5.76 -4.18
CA ALA A 64 10.44 6.67 -4.69
C ALA A 64 11.85 6.10 -4.47
N ARG A 65 12.67 6.10 -5.53
CA ARG A 65 14.11 5.84 -5.44
C ARG A 65 14.87 7.13 -5.57
N GLU A 66 15.05 7.83 -4.46
CA GLU A 66 15.68 9.16 -4.45
C GLU A 66 17.06 9.17 -5.10
N SER A 67 17.87 8.14 -4.87
CA SER A 67 19.20 8.02 -5.47
C SER A 67 19.20 7.90 -6.99
N ARG A 68 18.07 7.50 -7.60
CA ARG A 68 17.88 7.34 -9.05
C ARG A 68 16.94 8.35 -9.67
N GLY A 69 16.24 9.15 -8.86
CA GLY A 69 15.27 10.15 -9.33
C GLY A 69 14.04 9.57 -10.03
N ASP A 70 13.69 8.31 -9.75
CA ASP A 70 12.56 7.61 -10.37
C ASP A 70 11.69 6.89 -9.32
N PHE A 71 10.69 6.14 -9.80
CA PHE A 71 9.79 5.34 -8.96
C PHE A 71 9.86 3.86 -9.33
N ILE A 72 9.56 3.00 -8.35
CA ILE A 72 9.22 1.60 -8.55
C ILE A 72 7.71 1.48 -8.41
N GLU A 73 7.08 0.83 -9.39
CA GLU A 73 5.68 0.41 -9.33
C GLU A 73 5.59 -1.08 -8.99
N ARG A 74 4.67 -1.45 -8.10
CA ARG A 74 4.33 -2.84 -7.78
C ARG A 74 2.81 -2.99 -7.71
N VAL A 75 2.33 -4.11 -8.23
CA VAL A 75 0.94 -4.54 -8.07
C VAL A 75 0.99 -5.89 -7.38
N LEU A 76 0.29 -6.01 -6.26
CA LEU A 76 0.19 -7.24 -5.49
C LEU A 76 -1.28 -7.60 -5.37
N THR A 77 -1.61 -8.88 -5.49
CA THR A 77 -3.00 -9.36 -5.42
C THR A 77 -3.16 -10.52 -4.45
N ALA A 78 -4.36 -10.67 -3.89
CA ALA A 78 -4.73 -11.82 -3.08
C ALA A 78 -4.73 -13.13 -3.88
N GLU A 79 -4.90 -13.06 -5.21
CA GLU A 79 -4.83 -14.25 -6.07
C GLU A 79 -3.41 -14.85 -6.08
N GLU A 80 -2.37 -14.02 -6.10
CA GLU A 80 -0.98 -14.48 -6.03
C GLU A 80 -0.71 -15.30 -4.76
N GLU A 81 -1.33 -14.93 -3.65
CA GLU A 81 -1.19 -15.62 -2.36
C GLU A 81 -1.79 -17.03 -2.41
N GLN A 82 -2.83 -17.27 -3.22
CA GLN A 82 -3.46 -18.59 -3.36
C GLN A 82 -2.57 -19.61 -4.07
N TYR A 83 -1.63 -19.14 -4.89
CA TYR A 83 -0.67 -20.00 -5.59
C TYR A 83 0.65 -20.18 -4.82
N MET A 84 0.80 -19.54 -3.66
CA MET A 84 1.95 -19.70 -2.79
C MET A 84 1.77 -20.89 -1.85
N ASP A 85 2.90 -21.42 -1.36
CA ASP A 85 2.88 -22.36 -0.24
C ASP A 85 2.24 -21.66 0.98
N PRO A 86 1.16 -22.21 1.57
CA PRO A 86 0.51 -21.63 2.73
C PRO A 86 1.44 -21.42 3.92
N ASP A 87 2.48 -22.25 4.08
CA ASP A 87 3.46 -22.12 5.16
C ASP A 87 4.40 -20.92 4.96
N LEU A 88 4.39 -20.32 3.77
CA LEU A 88 5.16 -19.13 3.40
C LEU A 88 4.31 -17.85 3.34
N VAL A 89 3.03 -17.90 3.67
CA VAL A 89 2.14 -16.73 3.72
C VAL A 89 1.65 -16.53 5.15
N TYR A 90 1.96 -15.38 5.75
CA TYR A 90 1.61 -15.09 7.13
C TYR A 90 0.81 -13.80 7.26
N GLU A 91 -0.36 -13.91 7.88
CA GLU A 91 -1.25 -12.80 8.19
C GLU A 91 -0.87 -12.14 9.51
N GLN A 92 -0.64 -10.82 9.48
CA GLN A 92 -0.35 -10.03 10.67
C GLN A 92 -1.32 -8.85 10.78
N GLU A 93 -2.06 -8.76 11.88
CA GLU A 93 -2.81 -7.55 12.23
C GLU A 93 -1.88 -6.46 12.77
N THR A 94 -2.03 -5.24 12.26
CA THR A 94 -1.26 -4.07 12.68
C THR A 94 -2.20 -2.94 13.07
N LEU A 95 -2.02 -2.38 14.28
CA LEU A 95 -2.79 -1.23 14.75
C LEU A 95 -2.43 0.02 13.95
N VAL A 96 -3.44 0.73 13.48
CA VAL A 96 -3.30 2.03 12.84
C VAL A 96 -3.16 3.09 13.92
N LYS A 97 -2.08 3.88 13.85
CA LYS A 97 -1.96 5.05 14.72
C LYS A 97 -2.93 6.13 14.26
N ARG A 98 -3.80 6.57 15.18
CA ARG A 98 -4.84 7.58 14.90
C ARG A 98 -4.30 8.92 14.43
N GLU A 99 -3.07 9.27 14.81
CA GLU A 99 -2.40 10.50 14.36
C GLU A 99 -2.17 10.58 12.85
N TYR A 100 -2.21 9.45 12.14
CA TYR A 100 -2.07 9.40 10.68
C TYR A 100 -3.41 9.21 9.96
N ALA A 101 -4.49 8.94 10.68
CA ALA A 101 -5.81 8.72 10.11
C ALA A 101 -6.48 10.07 9.79
N SER A 102 -6.97 10.22 8.56
CA SER A 102 -7.71 11.43 8.12
C SER A 102 -9.09 11.59 8.78
N ARG A 103 -9.67 10.51 9.32
CA ARG A 103 -10.99 10.49 9.98
C ARG A 103 -11.05 9.45 11.09
N GLU A 104 -11.99 9.63 12.02
CA GLU A 104 -12.07 8.79 13.23
C GLU A 104 -12.60 7.38 12.98
N ASP A 105 -13.46 7.19 11.97
CA ASP A 105 -14.13 5.93 11.64
C ASP A 105 -13.32 5.05 10.67
N LEU A 106 -12.04 5.34 10.44
CA LEU A 106 -11.15 4.42 9.72
C LEU A 106 -10.89 3.13 10.52
N PRO A 107 -10.61 2.01 9.83
CA PRO A 107 -10.25 0.75 10.48
C PRO A 107 -9.16 0.94 11.52
N GLU A 108 -9.35 0.37 12.71
CA GLU A 108 -8.36 0.45 13.80
C GLU A 108 -7.14 -0.44 13.52
N LYS A 109 -7.33 -1.44 12.67
CA LYS A 109 -6.34 -2.44 12.30
C LYS A 109 -6.30 -2.60 10.79
N LEU A 110 -5.10 -2.87 10.29
CA LEU A 110 -4.85 -3.33 8.94
C LEU A 110 -4.28 -4.74 8.99
N LEU A 111 -4.53 -5.49 7.94
CA LEU A 111 -3.93 -6.80 7.74
C LEU A 111 -2.69 -6.66 6.85
N VAL A 112 -1.59 -7.29 7.24
CA VAL A 112 -0.36 -7.37 6.45
C VAL A 112 -0.14 -8.83 6.07
N MET A 113 -0.21 -9.10 4.78
CA MET A 113 0.03 -10.41 4.18
C MET A 113 1.52 -10.54 3.88
N ASN A 114 2.30 -11.10 4.80
CA ASN A 114 3.73 -11.31 4.63
C ASN A 114 3.98 -12.53 3.73
N ARG A 115 4.80 -12.35 2.69
CA ARG A 115 5.15 -13.39 1.71
C ARG A 115 6.61 -13.77 1.90
N TYR A 116 6.85 -14.95 2.44
CA TYR A 116 8.18 -15.48 2.67
C TYR A 116 8.64 -16.37 1.53
N GLY A 117 9.94 -16.64 1.49
CA GLY A 117 10.53 -17.64 0.61
C GLY A 117 11.97 -17.92 1.01
N TYR A 118 12.52 -19.03 0.54
CA TYR A 118 13.90 -19.41 0.82
C TYR A 118 14.86 -18.73 -0.15
N THR A 119 16.01 -18.29 0.35
CA THR A 119 17.14 -17.85 -0.48
C THR A 119 17.91 -19.05 -1.05
N GLU A 120 18.90 -18.80 -1.90
CA GLU A 120 19.78 -19.84 -2.45
C GLU A 120 20.56 -20.61 -1.36
N ASN A 121 20.70 -20.04 -0.17
CA ASN A 121 21.36 -20.65 0.98
C ASN A 121 20.36 -21.20 2.01
N ASP A 122 19.16 -21.59 1.57
CA ASP A 122 18.08 -22.16 2.40
C ASP A 122 17.69 -21.31 3.62
N THR A 123 17.93 -20.00 3.55
CA THR A 123 17.53 -19.07 4.61
C THR A 123 16.14 -18.50 4.31
N LEU A 124 15.21 -18.60 5.27
CA LEU A 124 13.90 -17.98 5.16
C LEU A 124 14.03 -16.46 5.15
N ALA A 125 13.42 -15.80 4.16
CA ALA A 125 13.45 -14.35 4.01
C ALA A 125 12.07 -13.82 3.62
N LEU A 126 11.72 -12.63 4.14
CA LEU A 126 10.56 -11.88 3.66
C LEU A 126 10.85 -11.42 2.23
N ARG A 127 10.03 -11.85 1.28
CA ARG A 127 10.16 -11.51 -0.15
C ARG A 127 9.37 -10.27 -0.49
N ASP A 128 8.14 -10.19 -0.01
CA ASP A 128 7.28 -9.02 -0.12
C ASP A 128 6.20 -9.07 0.96
N TYR A 129 5.36 -8.05 1.02
CA TYR A 129 4.15 -8.03 1.82
C TYR A 129 3.05 -7.29 1.09
N ARG A 130 1.79 -7.62 1.36
CA ARG A 130 0.63 -6.85 0.88
C ARG A 130 -0.16 -6.25 2.04
N ILE A 131 -0.52 -4.99 1.95
CA ILE A 131 -1.45 -4.35 2.89
C ILE A 131 -2.88 -4.64 2.42
N SER A 132 -3.71 -5.07 3.36
CA SER A 132 -5.12 -5.36 3.15
C SER A 132 -5.94 -4.70 4.25
N CYS A 133 -7.17 -4.36 3.91
CA CYS A 133 -8.17 -4.09 4.94
C CYS A 133 -8.70 -5.41 5.49
N PRO A 134 -9.06 -5.46 6.78
CA PRO A 134 -9.79 -6.58 7.36
C PRO A 134 -11.17 -6.76 6.70
#